data_AF-A0A2E6BNI9-F1
#
_entry.id   AF-A0A2E6BNI9-F1
#
_cell.length_a   1.000
_cell.length_b   1.000
_cell.length_c   1.000
_cell.angle_alpha   90.00
_cell.angle_beta   90.00
_cell.angle_gamma   90.00
#
_symmetry.space_group_name_H-M   'P 1'
#
loop_
_entity.id
_entity.type
_entity.pdbx_description
1 polymer ?
#
loop_
_entity_poly.entity_id
_entity_poly.type
_entity_poly.pdbx_seq_one_letter_code
_entity_poly.pdbx_strand_id
1 'polypeptide(L)'
;MNKKRDFNERLSNALKSKEKNKTANSSNMSGYSIAMNLTIELITGMAIGFFLGMLLDNYLQTKPLMLIIFIVLGTIVGFYNMFRMLKKYGYFIK
;
A
#
# COMPACT_ATOMS: atom_id res chain seq x y z
N MET A 1 -41.13 -7.10 19.92
CA MET A 1 -39.69 -7.43 19.95
C MET A 1 -39.00 -6.74 18.76
N ASN A 2 -38.19 -5.71 19.02
CA ASN A 2 -37.81 -4.71 18.01
C ASN A 2 -36.50 -5.08 17.28
N LYS A 3 -36.56 -6.13 16.44
CA LYS A 3 -35.41 -6.79 15.76
C LYS A 3 -34.53 -5.84 14.93
N LYS A 4 -35.08 -4.70 14.47
CA LYS A 4 -34.34 -3.68 13.70
C LYS A 4 -33.36 -2.87 14.57
N ARG A 5 -33.66 -2.70 15.86
CA ARG A 5 -32.83 -1.89 16.78
C ARG A 5 -31.54 -2.63 17.16
N ASP A 6 -31.65 -3.92 17.48
CA ASP A 6 -30.51 -4.80 17.77
C ASP A 6 -29.52 -4.88 16.59
N PHE A 7 -30.05 -4.99 15.37
CA PHE A 7 -29.23 -5.00 14.17
C PHE A 7 -28.47 -3.68 13.95
N ASN A 8 -29.14 -2.55 14.11
CA ASN A 8 -28.50 -1.23 13.98
C ASN A 8 -27.48 -0.96 15.09
N GLU A 9 -27.74 -1.46 16.30
CA GLU A 9 -26.82 -1.34 17.43
C GLU A 9 -25.53 -2.11 17.18
N ARG A 10 -25.63 -3.37 16.73
CA ARG A 10 -24.48 -4.20 16.33
C ARG A 10 -23.71 -3.61 15.15
N LEU A 11 -24.42 -3.08 14.15
CA LEU A 11 -23.80 -2.42 13.00
C LEU A 11 -23.05 -1.14 13.42
N SER A 12 -23.66 -0.30 14.25
CA SER A 12 -23.03 0.92 14.77
C SER A 12 -21.80 0.62 15.62
N ASN A 13 -21.84 -0.44 16.43
CA ASN A 13 -20.70 -0.89 17.24
C ASN A 13 -19.56 -1.44 16.36
N ALA A 14 -19.87 -2.17 15.28
CA ALA A 14 -18.88 -2.64 14.33
C ALA A 14 -18.21 -1.49 13.55
N LEU A 15 -19.00 -0.48 13.13
CA LEU A 15 -18.50 0.71 12.44
C LEU A 15 -17.62 1.56 13.37
N LYS A 16 -18.07 1.83 14.61
CA LYS A 16 -17.27 2.54 15.63
C LYS A 16 -15.99 1.80 15.98
N SER A 17 -16.00 0.47 16.03
CA SER A 17 -14.80 -0.34 16.27
C SER A 17 -13.83 -0.27 15.11
N LYS A 18 -14.32 -0.24 13.86
CA LYS A 18 -13.51 -0.04 12.66
C LYS A 18 -12.89 1.36 12.61
N GLU A 19 -13.62 2.36 13.08
CA GLU A 19 -13.16 3.76 13.17
C GLU A 19 -12.13 3.96 14.29
N LYS A 20 -12.34 3.37 15.48
CA LYS A 20 -11.37 3.35 16.59
C LYS A 20 -10.07 2.64 16.22
N ASN A 21 -10.13 1.52 15.49
CA ASN A 21 -8.92 0.82 15.04
C ASN A 21 -8.16 1.59 13.95
N LYS A 22 -8.86 2.35 13.10
CA LYS A 22 -8.22 3.28 12.16
C LYS A 22 -7.52 4.45 12.86
N THR A 23 -8.14 4.99 13.91
CA THR A 23 -7.64 6.15 14.65
C THR A 23 -6.55 5.80 15.66
N ALA A 24 -6.65 4.67 16.37
CA ALA A 24 -5.62 4.18 17.30
C ALA A 24 -4.31 3.78 16.61
N ASN A 25 -4.36 3.28 15.37
CA ASN A 25 -3.16 3.07 14.54
C ASN A 25 -2.59 4.37 13.95
N SER A 26 -3.34 5.48 13.98
CA SER A 26 -2.91 6.76 13.42
C SER A 26 -2.35 7.73 14.46
N SER A 27 -2.70 7.58 15.74
CA SER A 27 -2.34 8.56 16.78
C SER A 27 -0.94 8.36 17.39
N ASN A 28 -0.31 7.20 17.19
CA ASN A 28 1.04 6.88 17.70
C ASN A 28 1.98 6.37 16.59
N MET A 29 1.69 6.71 15.33
CA MET A 29 2.51 6.26 14.20
C MET A 29 3.79 7.10 14.14
N SER A 30 4.78 6.70 14.94
CA SER A 30 6.12 7.29 14.96
C SER A 30 6.73 7.33 13.55
N GLY A 31 7.69 8.23 13.32
CA GLY A 31 8.41 8.32 12.03
C GLY A 31 8.98 6.99 11.53
N TYR A 32 9.22 6.04 12.44
CA TYR A 32 9.66 4.68 12.12
C TYR A 32 8.66 3.90 11.25
N SER A 33 7.38 3.92 11.59
CA SER A 33 6.35 3.17 10.84
C SER A 33 6.14 3.75 9.44
N ILE A 34 6.29 5.08 9.31
CA ILE A 34 6.25 5.75 8.01
C ILE A 34 7.45 5.32 7.17
N ALA A 35 8.67 5.37 7.72
CA ALA A 35 9.87 4.92 7.02
C ALA A 35 9.80 3.44 6.60
N MET A 36 9.27 2.58 7.48
CA MET A 36 9.05 1.16 7.19
C MET A 36 8.12 0.96 5.99
N ASN A 37 6.97 1.64 5.97
CA ASN A 37 6.00 1.53 4.88
C ASN A 37 6.56 2.06 3.55
N LEU A 38 7.28 3.18 3.56
CA LEU A 38 7.93 3.72 2.36
C LEU A 38 8.93 2.71 1.78
N THR A 39 9.71 2.07 2.65
CA THR A 39 10.69 1.05 2.26
C THR A 39 10.00 -0.18 1.67
N ILE A 40 8.91 -0.64 2.29
CA ILE A 40 8.11 -1.77 1.80
C ILE A 40 7.51 -1.46 0.42
N GLU A 41 6.97 -0.27 0.20
CA GLU A 41 6.40 0.13 -1.11
C GLU A 41 7.46 0.11 -2.22
N LEU A 42 8.67 0.59 -1.93
CA LEU A 42 9.79 0.54 -2.89
C LEU A 42 10.20 -0.90 -3.20
N ILE A 43 10.42 -1.72 -2.17
CA ILE A 43 10.81 -3.13 -2.34
C ILE A 43 9.73 -3.90 -3.09
N THR A 44 8.46 -3.63 -2.80
CA THR A 44 7.31 -4.29 -3.44
C THR A 44 7.27 -3.97 -4.93
N GLY A 45 7.39 -2.69 -5.30
CA GLY A 45 7.41 -2.28 -6.71
C GLY A 45 8.58 -2.90 -7.48
N MET A 46 9.76 -2.90 -6.88
CA MET A 46 10.97 -3.49 -7.47
C MET A 46 10.88 -5.02 -7.60
N ALA A 47 10.38 -5.71 -6.58
CA ALA A 47 10.19 -7.17 -6.60
C ALA A 47 9.16 -7.60 -7.65
N ILE A 48 8.04 -6.87 -7.75
CA ILE A 48 7.01 -7.14 -8.77
C ILE A 48 7.56 -6.90 -10.18
N GLY A 49 8.28 -5.79 -10.40
CA GLY A 49 8.92 -5.50 -11.68
C GLY A 49 9.93 -6.57 -12.09
N PHE A 50 10.79 -6.98 -11.16
CA PHE A 50 11.76 -8.04 -11.41
C PHE A 50 11.09 -9.38 -11.73
N PHE A 51 10.11 -9.79 -10.92
CA PHE A 51 9.40 -11.05 -11.09
C PHE A 51 8.63 -11.10 -12.42
N LEU A 52 7.86 -10.05 -12.73
CA LEU A 52 7.14 -9.94 -14.00
C LEU A 52 8.10 -9.87 -15.18
N GLY A 53 9.18 -9.10 -15.07
CA GLY A 53 10.20 -9.00 -16.10
C GLY A 53 10.83 -10.35 -16.45
N MET A 54 11.19 -11.14 -15.43
CA MET A 54 11.72 -12.50 -15.61
C MET A 54 10.69 -13.46 -16.24
N LEU A 55 9.44 -13.44 -15.78
CA LEU A 55 8.38 -14.26 -16.34
C LEU A 55 8.16 -13.95 -17.82
N LEU A 56 8.16 -12.66 -18.16
CA LEU A 56 7.89 -12.20 -19.51
C LEU A 56 9.06 -12.46 -20.45
N ASP A 57 10.29 -12.24 -20.00
CA ASP A 57 11.52 -12.62 -20.72
C ASP A 57 11.58 -14.12 -21.02
N ASN A 58 11.11 -14.96 -20.09
CA ASN A 58 11.01 -16.41 -20.29
C ASN A 58 9.95 -16.79 -21.33
N TYR A 59 8.81 -16.08 -21.32
CA TYR A 59 7.70 -16.37 -22.24
C TYR A 59 8.00 -15.91 -23.67
N LEU A 60 8.58 -14.72 -23.84
CA LEU A 60 8.88 -14.13 -25.14
C LEU A 60 10.28 -14.49 -25.68
N GLN A 61 11.10 -15.22 -24.91
CA GLN A 61 12.50 -15.51 -25.24
C GLN A 61 13.35 -14.24 -25.53
N THR A 62 12.91 -13.07 -25.06
CA THR A 62 13.52 -11.74 -25.36
C THR A 62 14.64 -11.34 -24.39
N LYS A 63 15.30 -12.33 -23.78
CA LYS A 63 16.25 -12.11 -22.68
C LYS A 63 17.43 -11.20 -23.08
N PRO A 64 17.75 -10.11 -22.34
CA PRO A 64 17.14 -9.61 -21.09
C PRO A 64 16.36 -8.29 -21.26
N LEU A 65 15.72 -8.05 -22.41
CA LEU A 65 15.11 -6.76 -22.74
C LEU A 65 13.86 -6.46 -21.89
N MET A 66 12.95 -7.42 -21.71
CA MET A 66 11.73 -7.17 -20.94
C MET A 66 12.04 -7.00 -19.46
N LEU A 67 13.01 -7.74 -18.92
CA LEU A 67 13.43 -7.56 -17.54
C LEU A 67 13.92 -6.15 -17.24
N ILE A 68 14.73 -5.55 -18.13
CA ILE A 68 15.22 -4.17 -17.96
C ILE A 68 14.05 -3.18 -17.93
N ILE A 69 13.12 -3.30 -18.89
CA ILE A 69 11.95 -2.42 -18.99
C ILE A 69 11.08 -2.54 -17.74
N PHE A 70 10.80 -3.76 -17.28
CA PHE A 70 9.95 -3.99 -16.12
C PHE A 70 10.61 -3.60 -14.80
N ILE A 71 11.93 -3.66 -14.67
CA ILE A 71 12.64 -3.09 -13.52
C ILE A 71 12.43 -1.57 -13.47
N VAL A 72 12.60 -0.87 -14.60
CA VAL A 72 12.36 0.58 -14.67
C VAL A 72 10.91 0.90 -14.31
N LEU A 73 9.95 0.18 -14.89
CA LEU A 73 8.53 0.37 -14.60
C LEU A 73 8.19 0.06 -13.13
N GLY A 74 8.69 -1.04 -12.58
CA GLY A 74 8.46 -1.42 -11.18
C GLY A 74 9.04 -0.40 -10.21
N THR A 75 10.19 0.18 -10.54
CA THR A 75 10.81 1.27 -9.79
C THR A 75 9.95 2.54 -9.83
N ILE A 76 9.44 2.93 -11.01
CA ILE A 76 8.52 4.07 -11.16
C ILE A 76 7.25 3.85 -10.33
N VAL A 77 6.67 2.65 -10.36
CA VAL A 77 5.48 2.30 -9.57
C VAL A 77 5.76 2.40 -8.07
N GLY A 78 6.89 1.85 -7.60
CA GLY A 78 7.31 1.93 -6.20
C GLY A 78 7.45 3.39 -5.73
N PHE A 79 8.16 4.22 -6.50
CA PHE A 79 8.28 5.65 -6.20
C PHE A 79 6.93 6.36 -6.25
N TYR A 80 6.09 6.07 -7.25
CA TYR A 80 4.76 6.66 -7.36
C TYR A 80 3.89 6.36 -6.13
N ASN A 81 3.89 5.11 -5.65
CA ASN A 81 3.18 4.73 -4.43
C ASN A 81 3.75 5.42 -3.20
N MET A 82 5.08 5.52 -3.10
CA MET A 82 5.79 6.24 -2.04
C MET A 82 5.36 7.72 -1.98
N PHE A 83 5.39 8.42 -3.12
CA PHE A 83 4.95 9.81 -3.22
C PHE A 83 3.46 9.98 -2.90
N ARG A 84 2.63 9.03 -3.34
CA ARG A 84 1.21 9.02 -3.00
C ARG A 84 0.98 8.85 -1.50
N MET A 85 1.76 7.99 -0.83
CA MET A 85 1.75 7.85 0.62
C MET A 85 2.19 9.15 1.29
N LEU A 86 3.31 9.73 0.89
CA LEU A 86 3.82 10.99 1.45
C LEU A 86 2.78 12.13 1.34
N LYS A 87 2.13 12.25 0.17
CA LYS A 87 1.04 13.21 -0.05
C LYS A 87 -0.15 12.96 0.87
N LYS A 88 -0.46 11.69 1.16
CA LYS A 88 -1.55 11.28 2.06
C LYS A 88 -1.21 11.51 3.54
N TYR A 89 0.06 11.35 3.92
CA TYR A 89 0.55 11.63 5.28
C TYR A 89 0.80 13.12 5.53
N GLY A 90 0.72 13.97 4.49
CA GLY A 90 0.68 15.42 4.66
C GLY A 90 1.89 15.96 5.42
N TYR A 91 3.10 15.51 5.09
CA TYR A 91 4.32 15.97 5.76
C TYR A 91 4.73 17.41 5.38
N PHE A 92 3.79 18.27 5.00
CA PHE A 92 3.90 19.74 5.00
C PHE A 92 2.52 20.33 4.67
N ILE A 93 1.78 20.75 5.70
CA ILE A 93 1.34 22.15 5.87
C ILE A 93 1.14 22.33 7.38
N LYS A 94 2.11 23.04 7.97
CA LYS A 94 2.11 23.87 9.19
C LYS A 94 1.30 23.44 10.41
#